data_AF-A0A1S7SK50-F1
#
_entry.id   AF-A0A1S7SK50-F1
#
_cell.length_a   1.000
_cell.length_b   1.000
_cell.length_c   1.000
_cell.angle_alpha   90.00
_cell.angle_beta   90.00
_cell.angle_gamma   90.00
#
_symmetry.space_group_name_H-M   'P 1'
#
loop_
_entity.id
_entity.type
_entity.pdbx_description
1 polymer ?
#
loop_
_entity_poly.entity_id
_entity_poly.type
_entity_poly.pdbx_seq_one_letter_code
_entity_poly.pdbx_strand_id
1 'polypeptide(L)' 'MSNSGKGREQDRARVAGNQDHEVRYEADKEGVSKGMVKDTIKEVGNSREKVENELDRKK' A
#
# COMPACT_ATOMS: atom_id res chain seq x y z
N MET A 1 18.03 19.34 -13.96
CA MET A 1 17.61 18.31 -13.00
C MET A 1 16.20 18.64 -12.53
N SER A 2 15.20 17.85 -12.91
CA SER A 2 13.79 18.10 -12.65
C SER A 2 13.47 17.91 -11.15
N ASN A 3 13.47 19.00 -10.39
CA ASN A 3 13.03 19.04 -9.00
C ASN A 3 11.50 19.16 -8.95
N SER A 4 10.81 18.03 -9.12
CA SER A 4 9.35 17.97 -8.93
C SER A 4 9.06 17.18 -7.65
N GLY A 5 9.21 17.83 -6.49
CA GLY A 5 8.89 17.23 -5.18
C GLY A 5 7.48 16.64 -5.10
N LYS A 6 6.55 17.16 -5.92
CA LYS A 6 5.16 16.71 -6.05
C LYS A 6 4.98 15.27 -6.53
N GLY A 7 5.93 14.71 -7.31
CA GLY A 7 5.84 13.31 -7.77
C GLY A 7 6.15 12.30 -6.66
N ARG A 8 7.15 12.60 -5.83
CA ARG A 8 7.62 11.71 -4.75
C ARG A 8 6.62 11.55 -3.60
N GLU A 9 5.73 12.53 -3.40
CA GLU A 9 4.61 12.40 -2.46
C GLU A 9 3.50 11.53 -3.03
N GLN A 10 3.18 11.66 -4.32
CA GLN A 10 2.17 10.80 -4.96
C GLN A 10 2.58 9.33 -4.96
N ASP A 11 3.85 9.04 -5.18
CA ASP A 11 4.36 7.66 -5.12
C ASP A 11 4.23 7.08 -3.71
N ARG A 12 4.52 7.89 -2.66
CA ARG A 12 4.40 7.46 -1.26
C ARG A 12 2.97 7.26 -0.79
N ALA A 13 1.99 7.89 -1.45
CA ALA A 13 0.58 7.75 -1.16
C ALA A 13 -0.04 6.44 -1.70
N ARG A 14 0.71 5.63 -2.44
CA ARG A 14 0.21 4.41 -3.09
C ARG A 14 0.98 3.16 -2.66
N VAL A 15 0.28 2.04 -2.60
CA VAL A 15 0.86 0.70 -2.41
C VAL A 15 0.78 -0.06 -3.72
N ALA A 16 1.91 -0.32 -4.35
CA ALA A 16 1.92 -1.04 -5.62
C ALA A 16 1.67 -2.54 -5.39
N GLY A 17 0.42 -2.98 -5.51
CA GLY A 17 0.04 -4.39 -5.30
C GLY A 17 0.72 -5.42 -6.23
N ASN A 18 1.28 -4.96 -7.35
CA ASN A 18 2.07 -5.78 -8.28
C ASN A 18 3.56 -5.82 -7.95
N GLN A 19 4.03 -5.00 -7.00
CA GLN A 19 5.42 -4.98 -6.54
C GLN A 19 5.54 -5.80 -5.26
N ASP A 20 6.26 -6.92 -5.33
CA ASP A 20 6.32 -7.87 -4.20
C ASP A 20 7.04 -7.29 -2.97
N HIS A 21 7.91 -6.29 -3.17
CA HIS A 21 8.56 -5.54 -2.09
C HIS A 21 7.58 -4.63 -1.33
N GLU A 22 6.75 -3.84 -2.04
CA GLU A 22 5.75 -2.96 -1.43
C GLU A 22 4.70 -3.78 -0.66
N VAL A 23 4.22 -4.87 -1.25
CA VAL A 23 3.26 -5.76 -0.59
C VAL A 23 3.87 -6.42 0.66
N ARG A 24 5.15 -6.83 0.60
CA ARG A 24 5.86 -7.35 1.78
C ARG A 24 5.94 -6.32 2.88
N TYR A 25 6.41 -5.12 2.53
CA TYR A 25 6.59 -4.05 3.49
C TYR A 25 5.28 -3.72 4.22
N GLU A 26 4.18 -3.59 3.47
CA GLU A 26 2.86 -3.29 4.07
C GLU A 26 2.35 -4.46 4.92
N ALA A 27 2.56 -5.71 4.47
CA ALA A 27 2.19 -6.90 5.24
C ALA A 27 2.98 -7.00 6.56
N ASP A 28 4.28 -6.74 6.53
CA ASP A 28 5.15 -6.79 7.70
C ASP A 28 4.85 -5.63 8.67
N LYS A 29 4.55 -4.44 8.13
CA LYS A 29 4.15 -3.25 8.90
C LYS A 29 2.84 -3.46 9.65
N GLU A 30 1.83 -4.00 8.97
CA GLU A 30 0.49 -4.20 9.53
C GLU A 30 0.33 -5.55 10.26
N GLY A 31 1.33 -6.43 10.17
CA GLY A 31 1.31 -7.75 10.81
C GLY A 31 0.32 -8.73 10.16
N VAL A 32 0.06 -8.58 8.86
CA VAL A 32 -0.92 -9.37 8.10
C VAL A 32 -0.23 -10.23 7.03
N SER A 33 -0.98 -11.11 6.37
CA SER A 33 -0.44 -11.87 5.23
C SER A 33 -0.38 -11.02 3.95
N LYS A 34 0.60 -11.31 3.07
CA LYS A 34 0.65 -10.68 1.73
C LYS A 34 -0.62 -10.87 0.91
N GLY A 35 -1.31 -12.00 1.10
CA GLY A 35 -2.57 -12.30 0.41
C GLY A 35 -3.64 -11.31 0.81
N MET A 36 -3.78 -11.06 2.12
CA MET A 36 -4.71 -10.07 2.66
C MET A 36 -4.43 -8.67 2.12
N VAL A 37 -3.16 -8.24 2.04
CA VAL A 37 -2.80 -6.94 1.44
C VAL A 37 -3.22 -6.88 -0.04
N LYS A 38 -2.93 -7.92 -0.84
CA LYS A 38 -3.31 -7.97 -2.26
C LYS A 38 -4.83 -7.93 -2.45
N ASP A 39 -5.58 -8.61 -1.60
CA ASP A 39 -7.04 -8.63 -1.69
C ASP A 39 -7.65 -7.30 -1.24
N THR A 40 -7.13 -6.69 -0.18
CA THR A 40 -7.52 -5.33 0.23
C THR A 40 -7.23 -4.32 -0.88
N ILE A 41 -6.07 -4.37 -1.54
CA ILE A 41 -5.77 -3.49 -2.69
C ILE A 41 -6.78 -3.66 -3.83
N LYS A 42 -7.26 -4.88 -4.11
CA LYS A 42 -8.30 -5.11 -5.13
C LYS A 42 -9.64 -4.53 -4.71
N GLU A 43 -9.94 -4.51 -3.42
CA GLU A 43 -11.21 -4.03 -2.86
C GLU A 43 -11.28 -2.50 -2.78
N VAL A 44 -10.26 -1.86 -2.19
CA VAL A 44 -10.29 -0.41 -1.89
C VAL A 44 -9.42 0.44 -2.83
N GLY A 45 -8.65 -0.22 -3.71
CA GLY A 45 -7.66 0.40 -4.57
C GLY A 45 -6.28 0.50 -3.91
N ASN A 46 -5.33 1.10 -4.63
CA ASN A 46 -3.93 1.18 -4.21
C ASN A 46 -3.57 2.39 -3.34
N SER A 47 -4.55 3.11 -2.80
CA SER A 47 -4.25 4.22 -1.87
C SER A 47 -3.78 3.65 -0.54
N ARG A 48 -2.57 4.03 -0.10
CA ARG A 48 -1.96 3.53 1.14
C ARG A 48 -2.87 3.72 2.34
N GLU A 49 -3.38 4.94 2.52
CA GLU A 49 -4.33 5.25 3.60
C GLU A 49 -5.57 4.35 3.59
N LYS A 50 -6.16 4.07 2.42
CA LYS A 50 -7.33 3.19 2.34
C LYS A 50 -6.98 1.74 2.66
N VAL A 51 -5.84 1.27 2.16
CA VAL A 51 -5.36 -0.10 2.41
C VAL A 51 -5.08 -0.30 3.89
N GLU A 52 -4.33 0.60 4.52
CA GLU A 52 -4.02 0.56 5.95
C GLU A 52 -5.30 0.59 6.79
N ASN A 53 -6.21 1.54 6.53
CA ASN A 53 -7.49 1.63 7.24
C ASN A 53 -8.34 0.36 7.14
N GLU A 54 -8.36 -0.30 5.98
CA GLU A 54 -9.13 -1.52 5.78
C GLU A 54 -8.44 -2.75 6.39
N LEU A 55 -7.11 -2.81 6.37
CA LEU A 55 -6.34 -3.84 7.09
C LEU A 55 -6.54 -3.73 8.60
N ASP A 56 -6.56 -2.50 9.14
CA ASP A 56 -6.85 -2.22 10.55
C ASP A 56 -8.24 -2.69 11.00
N ARG A 57 -9.21 -2.70 10.08
CA ARG A 57 -10.57 -3.21 10.35
C ARG A 57 -10.68 -4.73 10.29
N LYS A 58 -9.78 -5.39 9.55
CA LYS A 58 -9.81 -6.84 9.28
C LYS A 58 -8.95 -7.65 10.26
N LYS A 59 -8.00 -7.02 10.94
CA LYS A 59 -7.17 -7.64 11.98
C LYS A 59 -7.91 -7.75 13.32
#